data_AF-R6YY52-F1
#
_entry.id   AF-R6YY52-F1
#
_cell.length_a   1.000
_cell.length_b   1.000
_cell.length_c   1.000
_cell.angle_alpha   90.00
_cell.angle_beta   90.00
_cell.angle_gamma   90.00
#
_symmetry.space_group_name_H-M   'P 1'
#
loop_
_entity.id
_entity.type
_entity.pdbx_description
1 polymer ?
#
loop_
_entity_poly.entity_id
_entity_poly.type
_entity_poly.pdbx_seq_one_letter_code
_entity_poly.pdbx_strand_id
1 'polypeptide(L)'
;MGTGYLPEDREGLTMPEIFSYPCSPHLAARIDGRPIDFDKIERATLELARRYDRVLVEGAGGLMVPLTEDFLTIDYVAQKHYPLVFVTSGKLGSINHTLLSFEAVQRRGIVLDTVLYNLYPPVEDTTIQEDTQAYIRRYLAKHFPGTRFLTVPAIR
;
A
#
# COMPACT_ATOMS: atom_id res chain seq x y z
N MET A 1 3.48 -9.23 14.09
CA MET A 1 3.28 -10.66 13.79
C MET A 1 3.63 -11.61 14.96
N GLY A 2 3.83 -11.14 16.20
CA GLY A 2 4.06 -12.04 17.36
C GLY A 2 5.39 -12.82 17.35
N THR A 3 6.23 -12.64 16.32
CA THR A 3 7.50 -13.36 16.09
C THR A 3 8.71 -12.68 16.75
N GLY A 4 8.54 -11.50 17.35
CA GLY A 4 9.65 -10.65 17.77
C GLY A 4 10.41 -10.04 16.59
N TYR A 5 11.56 -9.43 16.90
CA TYR A 5 12.47 -8.85 15.90
C TYR A 5 13.30 -9.94 15.21
N LEU A 6 13.28 -9.93 13.88
CA LEU A 6 14.11 -10.74 13.00
C LEU A 6 15.52 -10.12 12.84
N PRO A 7 16.53 -10.88 12.38
CA PRO A 7 17.85 -10.34 12.07
C PRO A 7 17.81 -9.12 11.14
N GLU A 8 16.97 -9.18 10.10
CA GLU A 8 16.78 -8.12 9.11
C GLU A 8 16.28 -6.81 9.73
N ASP A 9 15.46 -6.90 10.77
CA ASP A 9 14.98 -5.72 11.49
C ASP A 9 16.13 -5.04 12.26
N ARG A 10 17.03 -5.84 12.85
CA ARG A 10 18.21 -5.34 13.58
C ARG A 10 19.26 -4.77 12.63
N GLU A 11 19.33 -5.30 11.42
CA GLU A 11 20.13 -4.77 10.31
C GLU A 11 19.52 -3.48 9.70
N GLY A 12 18.27 -3.14 10.06
CA GLY A 12 17.55 -1.98 9.52
C GLY A 12 17.07 -2.17 8.08
N LEU A 13 16.96 -3.40 7.58
CA LEU A 13 16.53 -3.68 6.22
C LEU A 13 15.02 -3.54 6.03
N THR A 14 14.22 -3.81 7.07
CA THR A 14 12.75 -3.73 7.02
C THR A 14 12.22 -2.31 7.30
N MET A 15 13.06 -1.45 7.89
CA MET A 15 12.77 -0.05 8.20
C MET A 15 14.00 0.83 7.90
N PRO A 16 14.45 0.90 6.64
CA PRO A 16 15.68 1.60 6.28
C PRO A 16 15.63 3.10 6.62
N GLU A 17 14.45 3.70 6.62
CA GLU A 17 14.23 5.11 6.94
C GLU A 17 13.29 5.24 8.15
N ILE A 18 13.82 5.80 9.24
CA ILE A 18 13.07 6.09 10.47
C ILE A 18 13.21 7.58 10.77
N PHE A 19 12.08 8.24 10.99
CA PHE A 19 12.01 9.66 11.35
C PHE A 19 11.45 9.85 12.76
N SER A 20 11.75 10.99 13.37
CA SER A 20 11.42 11.25 14.77
C SER A 20 9.93 11.49 15.03
N TYR A 21 9.19 11.99 14.03
CA TYR A 21 7.80 12.43 14.20
C TYR A 21 6.81 11.64 13.32
N PRO A 22 5.71 11.09 13.90
CA PRO A 22 4.77 10.23 13.18
C PRO A 22 3.81 11.07 12.32
N CYS A 23 4.26 11.42 11.12
CA CYS A 23 3.48 12.17 10.15
C CYS A 23 3.79 11.73 8.71
N SER A 24 3.23 12.40 7.71
CA SER A 24 3.56 12.13 6.31
C SER A 24 5.07 12.24 6.05
N PRO A 25 5.66 11.37 5.19
CA PRO A 25 7.11 11.31 5.05
C PRO A 25 7.79 12.64 4.69
N HIS A 26 7.20 13.44 3.79
CA HIS A 26 7.76 14.77 3.45
C HIS A 26 7.90 15.70 4.66
N LEU A 27 6.90 15.71 5.56
CA LEU A 27 6.90 16.53 6.77
C LEU A 27 7.88 15.97 7.80
N ALA A 28 7.97 14.66 7.92
CA ALA A 28 8.90 14.01 8.84
C ALA A 28 10.36 14.31 8.45
N ALA A 29 10.68 14.23 7.15
CA ALA A 29 11.97 14.62 6.60
C ALA A 29 12.30 16.10 6.87
N ARG A 30 11.32 16.99 6.72
CA ARG A 30 11.47 18.42 7.02
C ARG A 30 11.70 18.68 8.51
N ILE A 31 10.98 18.00 9.41
CA ILE A 31 11.15 18.12 10.87
C ILE A 31 12.55 17.67 11.30
N ASP A 32 13.01 16.54 10.76
CA ASP A 32 14.32 15.98 11.10
C ASP A 32 15.49 16.69 10.38
N GLY A 33 15.18 17.63 9.47
CA GLY A 33 16.19 18.38 8.71
C GLY A 33 17.02 17.51 7.76
N ARG A 34 16.49 16.35 7.33
CA ARG A 34 17.19 15.41 6.44
C ARG A 34 16.24 14.83 5.39
N PRO A 35 16.69 14.63 4.14
CA PRO A 35 15.86 14.00 3.12
C PRO A 35 15.67 12.50 3.38
N ILE A 36 14.69 11.91 2.67
CA ILE A 36 14.54 10.46 2.55
C ILE A 36 15.63 9.94 1.60
N ASP A 37 16.40 8.94 2.03
CA ASP A 37 17.39 8.26 1.17
C ASP A 37 16.71 7.10 0.40
N PHE A 38 16.27 7.38 -0.83
CA PHE A 38 15.64 6.38 -1.69
C PHE A 38 16.60 5.26 -2.11
N ASP A 39 17.89 5.55 -2.24
CA ASP A 39 18.88 4.53 -2.60
C ASP A 39 19.07 3.54 -1.44
N LYS A 40 18.96 3.99 -0.20
CA LYS A 40 18.97 3.11 0.98
C LYS A 40 17.76 2.19 1.00
N ILE A 41 16.57 2.70 0.67
CA ILE A 41 15.36 1.90 0.54
C ILE A 41 15.54 0.83 -0.56
N GLU A 42 16.11 1.22 -1.71
CA GLU A 42 16.36 0.31 -2.82
C GLU A 42 17.38 -0.78 -2.46
N ARG A 43 18.51 -0.42 -1.85
CA ARG A 43 19.51 -1.40 -1.38
C ARG A 43 18.90 -2.41 -0.41
N ALA A 44 18.10 -1.93 0.55
CA ALA A 44 17.43 -2.80 1.51
C ALA A 44 16.42 -3.73 0.82
N THR A 45 15.64 -3.21 -0.12
CA THR A 45 14.67 -4.00 -0.90
C THR A 45 15.36 -5.09 -1.71
N LEU A 46 16.47 -4.77 -2.39
CA LEU A 46 17.23 -5.73 -3.17
C LEU A 46 17.87 -6.82 -2.31
N GLU A 47 18.40 -6.45 -1.13
CA GLU A 47 18.97 -7.42 -0.21
C GLU A 47 17.90 -8.37 0.36
N LEU A 48 16.72 -7.85 0.71
CA LEU A 48 15.58 -8.68 1.11
C LEU A 48 15.13 -9.60 -0.04
N ALA A 49 15.07 -9.10 -1.28
CA ALA A 49 14.70 -9.88 -2.45
C ALA A 49 15.71 -10.98 -2.78
N ARG A 50 16.97 -10.83 -2.34
CA ARG A 50 17.99 -11.88 -2.42
C ARG A 50 17.80 -12.99 -1.37
N ARG A 51 17.24 -12.63 -0.21
CA ARG A 51 17.05 -13.54 0.94
C ARG A 51 15.73 -14.30 0.91
N TYR A 52 14.70 -13.73 0.31
CA TYR A 52 13.34 -14.27 0.34
C TYR A 52 12.75 -14.41 -1.06
N ASP A 53 11.95 -15.46 -1.26
CA ASP A 53 11.24 -15.68 -2.53
C ASP A 53 10.24 -14.56 -2.86
N ARG A 54 9.73 -13.88 -1.81
CA ARG A 54 8.72 -12.82 -1.89
C ARG A 54 9.04 -11.72 -0.89
N VAL A 55 8.98 -10.48 -1.35
CA VAL A 55 9.10 -9.28 -0.51
C VAL A 55 7.85 -8.43 -0.72
N LEU A 56 7.21 -8.05 0.37
CA LEU A 56 6.12 -7.07 0.37
C LEU A 56 6.68 -5.73 0.84
N VAL A 57 6.51 -4.69 0.02
CA VAL A 57 6.90 -3.32 0.37
C VAL A 57 5.64 -2.55 0.72
N GLU A 58 5.46 -2.24 1.99
CA GLU A 58 4.36 -1.42 2.47
C GLU A 58 4.74 0.07 2.34
N GLY A 59 3.89 0.85 1.69
CA GLY A 59 4.05 2.30 1.62
C GLY A 59 3.63 3.00 2.92
N ALA A 60 4.04 4.26 3.09
CA ALA A 60 3.61 5.06 4.23
C ALA A 60 2.31 5.82 3.90
N GLY A 61 1.17 5.31 4.36
CA GLY A 61 -0.14 5.92 4.15
C GLY A 61 -0.78 5.58 2.80
N GLY A 62 -1.48 6.54 2.18
CA GLY A 62 -2.16 6.35 0.90
C GLY A 62 -1.28 6.54 -0.34
N LEU A 63 -1.78 6.14 -1.50
CA LEU A 63 -1.08 6.24 -2.79
C LEU A 63 -0.60 7.67 -3.13
N MET A 64 -1.41 8.67 -2.80
CA MET A 64 -1.11 10.08 -3.09
C MET A 64 -0.38 10.79 -1.94
N VAL A 65 0.13 10.06 -0.95
CA VAL A 65 0.91 10.66 0.14
C VAL A 65 2.27 11.13 -0.41
N PRO A 66 2.70 12.36 -0.09
CA PRO A 66 4.00 12.87 -0.50
C PRO A 66 5.16 12.22 0.26
N LEU A 67 6.11 11.69 -0.51
CA LEU A 67 7.43 11.30 -0.03
C LEU A 67 8.36 12.52 0.00
N THR A 68 8.26 13.38 -1.00
CA THR A 68 8.87 14.73 -1.04
C THR A 68 7.81 15.74 -1.50
N GLU A 69 8.17 17.02 -1.63
CA GLU A 69 7.26 18.06 -2.14
C GLU A 69 6.79 17.77 -3.58
N ASP A 70 7.60 17.09 -4.40
CA ASP A 70 7.34 16.85 -5.82
C ASP A 70 7.21 15.36 -6.18
N PHE A 71 7.17 14.47 -5.18
CA PHE A 71 7.20 13.02 -5.41
C PHE A 71 6.27 12.28 -4.46
N LEU A 72 5.29 11.56 -5.03
CA LEU A 72 4.27 10.83 -4.28
C LEU A 72 4.61 9.33 -4.19
N THR A 73 4.02 8.64 -3.22
CA THR A 73 4.14 7.18 -3.07
C THR A 73 3.78 6.43 -4.35
N ILE A 74 2.73 6.83 -5.04
CA ILE A 74 2.30 6.21 -6.30
C ILE A 74 3.30 6.43 -7.45
N ASP A 75 4.05 7.53 -7.44
CA ASP A 75 5.09 7.81 -8.43
C ASP A 75 6.30 6.89 -8.19
N TYR A 76 6.64 6.64 -6.92
CA TYR A 76 7.65 5.64 -6.55
C TYR A 76 7.27 4.23 -7.03
N VAL A 77 6.03 3.80 -6.79
CA VAL A 77 5.52 2.50 -7.26
C VAL A 77 5.61 2.40 -8.78
N ALA A 78 5.21 3.45 -9.51
CA ALA A 78 5.31 3.50 -10.97
C ALA A 78 6.76 3.43 -11.46
N GLN A 79 7.65 4.25 -10.90
CA GLN A 79 9.06 4.30 -11.28
C GLN A 79 9.76 2.95 -11.07
N LYS A 80 9.44 2.25 -9.97
CA LYS A 80 10.00 0.93 -9.67
C LYS A 80 9.31 -0.21 -10.41
N HIS A 81 8.25 0.06 -11.19
CA HIS A 81 7.48 -0.94 -11.92
C HIS A 81 6.95 -2.07 -11.02
N TYR A 82 6.62 -1.74 -9.77
CA TYR A 82 6.12 -2.73 -8.83
C TYR A 82 4.65 -3.05 -9.09
N PRO A 83 4.24 -4.34 -9.07
CA PRO A 83 2.83 -4.68 -9.04
C PRO A 83 2.20 -4.22 -7.72
N LEU A 84 1.00 -3.66 -7.80
CA LEU A 84 0.30 -3.09 -6.66
C LEU A 84 -0.70 -4.10 -6.06
N VAL A 85 -0.61 -4.27 -4.74
CA VAL A 85 -1.68 -4.83 -3.92
C VAL A 85 -2.42 -3.67 -3.26
N PHE A 86 -3.68 -3.46 -3.62
CA PHE A 86 -4.50 -2.38 -3.12
C PHE A 86 -5.46 -2.86 -2.03
N VAL A 87 -5.44 -2.22 -0.87
CA VAL A 87 -6.34 -2.55 0.26
C VAL A 87 -7.50 -1.58 0.30
N THR A 88 -8.73 -2.09 0.36
CA THR A 88 -9.96 -1.31 0.54
C THR A 88 -10.90 -1.97 1.53
N SER A 89 -11.97 -1.29 1.93
CA SER A 89 -12.96 -1.80 2.88
C SER A 89 -14.38 -1.34 2.54
N GLY A 90 -15.38 -1.94 3.17
CA GLY A 90 -16.80 -1.71 2.89
C GLY A 90 -17.50 -0.64 3.70
N LYS A 91 -16.92 0.55 3.83
CA LYS A 91 -17.55 1.69 4.52
C LYS A 91 -18.15 2.68 3.52
N LEU A 92 -19.10 3.50 3.99
CA LEU A 92 -19.64 4.59 3.17
C LEU A 92 -18.50 5.48 2.66
N GLY A 93 -18.53 5.78 1.36
CA GLY A 93 -17.48 6.54 0.66
C GLY A 93 -16.33 5.70 0.10
N SER A 94 -16.18 4.42 0.50
CA SER A 94 -15.10 3.56 0.00
C SER A 94 -15.13 3.34 -1.50
N ILE A 95 -16.32 3.28 -2.12
CA ILE A 95 -16.43 3.16 -3.59
C ILE A 95 -15.69 4.31 -4.26
N ASN A 96 -16.01 5.56 -3.90
CA ASN A 96 -15.36 6.74 -4.47
C ASN A 96 -13.83 6.70 -4.28
N HIS A 97 -13.36 6.46 -3.05
CA HIS A 97 -11.92 6.39 -2.78
C HIS A 97 -11.22 5.28 -3.57
N THR A 98 -11.87 4.12 -3.71
CA THR A 98 -11.34 2.98 -4.47
C THR A 98 -11.24 3.33 -5.96
N LEU A 99 -12.30 3.88 -6.55
CA LEU A 99 -12.30 4.21 -7.98
C LEU A 99 -11.31 5.34 -8.32
N LEU A 100 -11.25 6.40 -7.50
CA LEU A 100 -10.24 7.46 -7.67
C LEU A 100 -8.82 6.91 -7.58
N SER A 101 -8.58 5.94 -6.69
CA SER A 101 -7.29 5.25 -6.60
C SER A 101 -7.00 4.44 -7.86
N PHE A 102 -7.99 3.72 -8.39
CA PHE A 102 -7.85 2.95 -9.62
C PHE A 102 -7.58 3.84 -10.83
N GLU A 103 -8.21 5.01 -10.94
CA GLU A 103 -7.89 5.99 -11.98
C GLU A 103 -6.44 6.47 -11.88
N ALA A 104 -5.95 6.77 -10.68
CA ALA A 104 -4.58 7.20 -10.45
C ALA A 104 -3.56 6.10 -10.79
N VAL A 105 -3.87 4.84 -10.48
CA VAL A 105 -3.09 3.64 -10.79
C VAL A 105 -3.03 3.42 -12.30
N GLN A 106 -4.18 3.44 -12.97
CA GLN A 106 -4.28 3.24 -14.42
C GLN A 106 -3.56 4.35 -15.18
N ARG A 107 -3.71 5.61 -14.75
CA ARG A 107 -3.04 6.77 -15.37
C ARG A 107 -1.52 6.66 -15.34
N ARG A 108 -0.96 5.91 -14.38
CA ARG A 108 0.48 5.66 -14.23
C ARG A 108 0.94 4.33 -14.82
N GLY A 109 0.05 3.57 -15.46
CA GLY A 109 0.40 2.26 -16.02
C GLY A 109 0.83 1.24 -14.98
N ILE A 110 0.43 1.41 -13.71
CA ILE A 110 0.77 0.47 -12.64
C ILE A 110 -0.08 -0.79 -12.79
N VAL A 111 0.57 -1.95 -12.73
CA VAL A 111 -0.13 -3.24 -12.71
C VAL A 111 -0.83 -3.40 -11.37
N LEU A 112 -2.16 -3.31 -11.36
CA LEU A 112 -2.97 -3.66 -10.20
C LEU A 112 -3.06 -5.19 -10.11
N ASP A 113 -2.20 -5.81 -9.31
CA ASP A 113 -2.12 -7.27 -9.21
C ASP A 113 -3.26 -7.84 -8.36
N THR A 114 -3.53 -7.22 -7.21
CA THR A 114 -4.54 -7.73 -6.26
C THR A 114 -5.28 -6.58 -5.58
N VAL A 115 -6.59 -6.74 -5.40
CA VAL A 115 -7.42 -5.96 -4.48
C VAL A 115 -7.74 -6.81 -3.26
N LEU A 116 -7.33 -6.34 -2.09
CA LEU A 116 -7.66 -6.92 -0.79
C LEU A 116 -8.85 -6.16 -0.21
N TYR A 117 -9.96 -6.87 -0.01
CA TYR A 117 -11.16 -6.34 0.62
C TYR A 117 -11.18 -6.69 2.10
N ASN A 118 -10.85 -5.71 2.93
CA ASN A 118 -10.71 -5.89 4.37
C ASN A 118 -12.07 -5.80 5.08
N LEU A 119 -12.43 -6.88 5.80
CA LEU A 119 -13.65 -6.95 6.61
C LEU A 119 -13.47 -6.42 8.04
N TYR A 120 -12.27 -5.97 8.41
CA TYR A 120 -12.02 -5.35 9.71
C TYR A 120 -12.24 -3.82 9.68
N PRO A 121 -12.86 -3.21 10.71
CA PRO A 121 -13.48 -3.88 11.86
C PRO A 121 -14.79 -4.59 11.46
N PRO A 122 -15.17 -5.66 12.18
CA PRO A 122 -16.47 -6.29 11.95
C PRO A 122 -17.59 -5.29 12.26
N VAL A 123 -18.65 -5.33 11.45
CA VAL A 123 -19.84 -4.49 11.56
C VAL A 123 -21.09 -5.37 11.72
N GLU A 124 -22.09 -4.88 12.44
CA GLU A 124 -23.35 -5.60 12.62
C GLU A 124 -24.22 -5.55 11.35
N ASP A 125 -24.32 -4.38 10.72
CA ASP A 125 -25.01 -4.19 9.43
C ASP A 125 -24.01 -4.31 8.26
N THR A 126 -24.11 -5.40 7.51
CA THR A 126 -23.23 -5.70 6.38
C THR A 126 -23.74 -5.14 5.05
N THR A 127 -24.90 -4.47 5.01
CA THR A 127 -25.53 -4.02 3.75
C THR A 127 -24.59 -3.20 2.87
N ILE A 128 -23.94 -2.17 3.45
CA ILE A 128 -22.99 -1.32 2.72
C ILE A 128 -21.74 -2.11 2.33
N GLN A 129 -21.27 -2.99 3.22
CA GLN A 129 -20.08 -3.79 3.00
C GLN A 129 -20.28 -4.79 1.85
N GLU A 130 -21.43 -5.45 1.77
CA GLU A 130 -21.74 -6.43 0.73
C GLU A 130 -21.94 -5.75 -0.64
N ASP A 131 -22.71 -4.66 -0.69
CA ASP A 131 -22.92 -3.93 -1.95
C ASP A 131 -21.63 -3.31 -2.48
N THR A 132 -20.82 -2.68 -1.61
CA THR A 132 -19.51 -2.14 -1.99
C THR A 132 -18.60 -3.23 -2.55
N GLN A 133 -18.57 -4.40 -1.92
CA GLN A 133 -17.77 -5.53 -2.38
C GLN A 133 -18.24 -6.01 -3.77
N ALA A 134 -19.55 -6.18 -3.94
CA ALA A 134 -20.15 -6.61 -5.20
C ALA A 134 -19.88 -5.60 -6.32
N TYR A 135 -19.99 -4.31 -6.02
CA TYR A 135 -19.69 -3.22 -6.96
C TYR A 135 -18.24 -3.25 -7.41
N ILE A 136 -17.27 -3.30 -6.48
CA ILE A 136 -15.84 -3.31 -6.80
C ILE A 136 -15.49 -4.54 -7.64
N ARG A 137 -16.05 -5.72 -7.33
CA ARG A 137 -15.84 -6.94 -8.13
C ARG A 137 -16.30 -6.76 -9.58
N ARG A 138 -17.50 -6.21 -9.80
CA ARG A 138 -18.01 -5.92 -11.15
C ARG A 138 -17.15 -4.91 -11.88
N TYR A 139 -16.69 -3.87 -11.17
CA TYR A 139 -15.82 -2.84 -11.73
C TYR A 139 -14.48 -3.43 -12.19
N LEU A 140 -13.82 -4.24 -11.35
CA LEU A 140 -12.57 -4.92 -11.71
C LEU A 140 -12.74 -5.86 -12.90
N ALA A 141 -13.81 -6.64 -12.95
CA ALA A 141 -14.06 -7.53 -14.09
C ALA A 141 -14.13 -6.77 -15.44
N LYS A 142 -14.60 -5.52 -15.43
CA LYS A 142 -14.71 -4.67 -16.62
C LYS A 142 -13.43 -3.91 -16.94
N HIS A 143 -12.76 -3.35 -15.93
CA HIS A 143 -11.68 -2.38 -16.12
C HIS A 143 -10.28 -2.95 -15.84
N PHE A 144 -10.20 -4.02 -15.05
CA PHE A 144 -8.96 -4.65 -14.60
C PHE A 144 -9.09 -6.19 -14.61
N PRO A 145 -9.34 -6.83 -15.78
CA PRO A 145 -9.71 -8.25 -15.86
C PRO A 145 -8.62 -9.22 -15.35
N GLY A 146 -7.37 -8.78 -15.23
CA GLY A 146 -6.27 -9.58 -14.67
C GLY A 146 -6.07 -9.44 -13.16
N THR A 147 -6.78 -8.51 -12.50
CA THR A 147 -6.62 -8.23 -11.08
C THR A 147 -7.30 -9.29 -10.22
N ARG A 148 -6.57 -9.85 -9.26
CA ARG A 148 -7.12 -10.77 -8.26
C ARG A 148 -7.96 -10.00 -7.23
N PHE A 149 -9.02 -10.63 -6.73
CA PHE A 149 -9.80 -10.08 -5.63
C PHE A 149 -9.84 -11.07 -4.48
N LEU A 150 -9.31 -10.67 -3.32
CA LEU A 150 -9.30 -11.50 -2.11
C LEU A 150 -10.04 -10.77 -0.99
N THR A 151 -10.87 -11.52 -0.27
CA THR A 151 -11.50 -11.02 0.96
C THR A 151 -10.59 -11.33 2.14
N VAL A 152 -10.21 -10.31 2.90
CA VAL A 152 -9.42 -10.48 4.13
C VAL A 152 -10.39 -10.56 5.31
N PRO A 153 -10.47 -11.70 6.02
CA PRO A 153 -11.40 -11.86 7.13
C PRO A 153 -11.00 -10.96 8.31
N ALA A 154 -11.99 -10.56 9.11
CA ALA A 154 -11.73 -9.97 10.41
C ALA A 154 -11.21 -11.07 11.35
N ILE A 155 -9.93 -10.98 11.73
CA ILE A 155 -9.31 -11.89 12.70
C ILE A 155 -9.46 -11.27 14.09
N ARG A 156 -9.86 -12.09 15.07
CA ARG A 156 -9.95 -11.72 16.48
C ARG A 156 -8.61 -11.90 17.18
#